data_AF-X0YR10-F1
#
_entry.id   AF-X0YR10-F1
#
_cell.length_a   1.000
_cell.length_b   1.000
_cell.length_c   1.000
_cell.angle_alpha   90.00
_cell.angle_beta   90.00
_cell.angle_gamma   90.00
#
_symmetry.space_group_name_H-M   'P 1'
#
loop_
_entity.id
_entity.type
_entity.pdbx_description
1 polymer ?
#
loop_
_entity_poly.entity_id
_entity_poly.type
_entity_poly.pdbx_seq_one_letter_code
_entity_poly.pdbx_strand_id
1 'polypeptide(L)' 'AFFGATEIKNINGPTQVDVSYVAKGKVACVGVSRKTEYFWLDSTLEEKETGKIVASMRHLNRYMKAGSSLYKDE' A
#
# COMPACT_ATOMS: atom_id res chain seq x y z
N ALA A 1 15.44 0.27 6.98
CA ALA A 1 14.78 -0.97 6.53
C ALA A 1 13.27 -0.74 6.47
N PHE A 2 12.65 -1.09 5.35
CA PHE A 2 11.21 -0.99 5.14
C PHE A 2 10.54 -2.23 5.71
N PHE A 3 9.60 -2.04 6.63
CA PHE A 3 8.82 -3.13 7.21
C PHE A 3 7.37 -2.90 6.84
N GLY A 4 6.64 -3.94 6.51
CA GLY A 4 5.26 -3.78 6.06
C GLY A 4 4.49 -5.07 6.10
N ALA A 5 3.18 -4.93 5.92
CA ALA A 5 2.27 -6.04 5.73
C ALA A 5 1.46 -5.75 4.48
N THR A 6 1.35 -6.73 3.59
CA THR A 6 0.58 -6.61 2.36
C THR A 6 -0.50 -7.67 2.36
N GLU A 7 -1.74 -7.24 2.24
CA GLU A 7 -2.87 -8.11 1.97
C GLU A 7 -3.41 -7.77 0.58
N ILE A 8 -3.54 -8.79 -0.27
CA ILE A 8 -4.16 -8.68 -1.60
C ILE A 8 -5.39 -9.58 -1.62
N LYS A 9 -6.49 -9.03 -2.12
CA LYS A 9 -7.75 -9.74 -2.30
C LYS A 9 -8.13 -9.73 -3.78
N ASN A 10 -8.33 -10.91 -4.35
CA ASN A 10 -9.00 -11.04 -5.65
C ASN A 10 -10.50 -10.81 -5.47
N ILE A 11 -11.10 -9.99 -6.34
CA ILE A 11 -12.52 -9.63 -6.26
C ILE A 11 -13.29 -10.27 -7.40
N ASN A 12 -12.92 -9.95 -8.66
CA ASN A 12 -13.65 -10.42 -9.85
C ASN A 12 -12.76 -11.17 -10.86
N GLY A 13 -11.71 -11.83 -10.36
CA GLY A 13 -10.79 -12.64 -11.16
C GLY A 13 -9.34 -12.43 -10.75
N PRO A 14 -8.42 -13.30 -11.19
CA PRO A 14 -7.01 -13.04 -11.03
C PRO A 14 -6.59 -11.84 -11.89
N THR A 15 -5.52 -11.16 -11.51
CA THR A 15 -4.83 -10.22 -12.41
C THR A 15 -4.22 -11.02 -13.57
N GLN A 16 -4.41 -10.56 -14.80
CA GLN A 16 -3.99 -11.25 -16.02
C GLN A 16 -2.80 -10.56 -16.68
N VAL A 17 -2.00 -11.33 -17.41
CA VAL A 17 -0.96 -10.77 -18.29
C VAL A 17 -1.61 -10.09 -19.49
N ASP A 18 -0.91 -9.11 -20.07
CA ASP A 18 -1.35 -8.34 -21.25
C ASP A 18 -2.66 -7.56 -21.10
N VAL A 19 -3.20 -7.45 -19.88
CA VAL A 19 -4.33 -6.56 -19.57
C VAL A 19 -3.80 -5.27 -18.98
N SER A 20 -4.21 -4.14 -19.55
CA SER A 20 -3.89 -2.81 -19.00
C SER A 20 -4.75 -2.52 -17.78
N TYR A 21 -4.12 -2.10 -16.68
CA TYR A 21 -4.81 -1.76 -15.44
C TYR A 21 -4.54 -0.31 -15.00
N VAL A 22 -5.45 0.23 -14.20
CA VAL A 22 -5.30 1.47 -13.45
C VAL A 22 -5.34 1.12 -11.96
N ALA A 23 -4.28 1.45 -11.23
CA ALA A 23 -4.28 1.38 -9.78
C ALA A 23 -4.76 2.71 -9.20
N LYS A 24 -5.73 2.64 -8.28
CA LYS A 24 -6.20 3.80 -7.52
C LYS A 24 -5.98 3.52 -6.04
N GLY A 25 -5.61 4.54 -5.28
CA GLY A 25 -5.35 4.35 -3.86
C GLY A 25 -5.57 5.60 -3.03
N LYS A 26 -5.71 5.38 -1.73
CA LYS A 26 -5.82 6.44 -0.71
C LYS A 26 -5.06 6.06 0.54
N VAL A 27 -4.48 7.06 1.20
CA VAL A 27 -3.97 6.89 2.56
C VAL A 27 -5.16 6.74 3.49
N ALA A 28 -5.32 5.55 4.07
CA ALA A 28 -6.42 5.21 4.95
C ALA A 28 -6.19 5.68 6.39
N CYS A 29 -4.92 5.65 6.84
CA CYS A 29 -4.52 6.04 8.17
C CYS A 29 -3.03 6.40 8.18
N VAL A 30 -2.66 7.37 9.01
CA VAL A 30 -1.27 7.72 9.32
C VAL A 30 -1.04 7.56 10.81
N GLY A 31 0.17 7.18 11.20
CA GLY A 31 0.51 7.04 12.60
C GLY A 31 2.01 7.16 12.86
N VAL A 32 2.32 7.47 14.11
CA VAL A 32 3.69 7.67 14.56
C VAL A 32 3.86 7.08 15.95
N SER A 33 5.03 6.52 16.20
CA SER A 33 5.52 6.11 17.51
C SER A 33 6.90 6.74 17.77
N ARG A 34 7.48 6.50 18.95
CA ARG A 34 8.86 6.92 19.23
C ARG A 34 9.86 6.34 18.21
N LYS A 35 9.62 5.11 17.73
CA LYS A 35 10.58 4.41 16.85
C LYS A 35 10.20 4.44 15.38
N THR A 36 8.94 4.69 15.04
CA THR A 36 8.42 4.45 13.69
C THR A 36 7.45 5.51 13.22
N GLU A 37 7.39 5.71 11.92
CA GLU A 37 6.28 6.36 11.22
C GLU A 37 5.68 5.36 10.27
N TYR A 38 4.38 5.43 10.06
CA TYR A 38 3.70 4.50 9.19
C TYR A 38 2.43 5.09 8.59
N PHE A 39 2.02 4.52 7.47
CA PHE A 39 0.69 4.77 6.92
C PHE A 39 0.12 3.51 6.28
N TRP A 40 -1.19 3.38 6.36
CA TRP A 40 -1.96 2.37 5.67
C TRP A 40 -2.42 2.91 4.31
N LEU A 41 -2.18 2.14 3.25
CA LEU A 41 -2.65 2.40 1.90
C LEU A 41 -3.76 1.40 1.56
N ASP A 42 -4.94 1.91 1.23
CA ASP A 42 -5.99 1.14 0.60
C ASP A 42 -5.98 1.42 -0.90
N SER A 43 -6.04 0.38 -1.72
CA SER A 43 -6.03 0.51 -3.18
C SER A 43 -6.88 -0.53 -3.90
N THR A 44 -7.30 -0.18 -5.10
CA THR A 44 -8.00 -1.03 -6.05
C THR A 44 -7.20 -1.13 -7.34
N LEU A 45 -7.35 -2.26 -8.03
CA LEU A 45 -6.83 -2.50 -9.37
C LEU A 45 -8.01 -2.66 -10.33
N GLU A 46 -8.11 -1.76 -11.31
CA GLU A 46 -9.21 -1.70 -12.27
C GLU A 46 -8.70 -1.98 -13.69
N GLU A 47 -9.38 -2.86 -14.44
CA GLU A 47 -9.13 -3.03 -15.87
C GLU A 47 -9.39 -1.70 -16.59
N LYS A 48 -8.42 -1.24 -17.39
CA LYS A 48 -8.48 0.09 -18.03
C LYS A 48 -9.64 0.20 -19.04
N GLU A 49 -9.92 -0.87 -19.76
CA GLU A 49 -10.94 -0.87 -20.83
C GLU A 49 -12.36 -0.99 -20.28
N THR A 50 -12.57 -1.81 -19.24
CA THR A 50 -13.90 -2.18 -18.74
C THR A 50 -14.27 -1.45 -17.45
N GLY A 51 -13.28 -0.90 -16.72
CA GLY A 51 -13.46 -0.35 -15.38
C GLY A 51 -13.69 -1.41 -14.29
N LYS A 52 -13.58 -2.70 -14.63
CA LYS A 52 -13.81 -3.80 -13.70
C LYS A 52 -12.72 -3.84 -12.62
N ILE A 53 -13.13 -3.75 -11.36
CA ILE A 53 -12.22 -3.97 -10.22
C ILE A 53 -11.90 -5.47 -10.14
N VAL A 54 -10.63 -5.83 -10.32
CA VAL A 54 -10.18 -7.23 -10.28
C VAL A 54 -9.55 -7.60 -8.95
N ALA A 55 -8.91 -6.64 -8.27
CA ALA A 55 -8.26 -6.86 -6.99
C ALA A 55 -8.29 -5.60 -6.12
N SER A 56 -8.10 -5.80 -4.81
CA SER A 56 -7.81 -4.73 -3.86
C SER A 56 -6.59 -5.07 -3.02
N MET A 57 -5.91 -4.05 -2.51
CA MET A 57 -4.79 -4.22 -1.60
C MET A 57 -4.93 -3.31 -0.39
N ARG A 58 -4.64 -3.85 0.79
CA ARG A 58 -4.36 -3.10 2.01
C ARG A 58 -2.89 -3.30 2.37
N HIS A 59 -2.15 -2.21 2.43
CA HIS A 59 -0.71 -2.24 2.67
C HIS A 59 -0.29 -1.31 3.81
N LEU A 60 0.51 -1.81 4.74
CA LEU A 60 1.18 -0.99 5.75
C LEU A 60 2.58 -0.63 5.27
N ASN A 61 2.82 0.66 5.06
CA ASN A 61 4.17 1.21 4.90
C ASN A 61 4.69 1.60 6.28
N ARG A 62 5.84 1.09 6.72
CA ARG A 62 6.48 1.49 7.98
C ARG A 62 7.94 1.87 7.77
N TYR A 63 8.30 3.03 8.32
CA TYR A 63 9.63 3.62 8.31
C TYR A 63 10.18 3.61 9.72
N MET A 64 11.44 3.17 9.87
CA MET A 64 12.15 3.19 11.14
C MET A 64 12.90 4.52 11.27
N LYS A 65 12.64 5.28 12.33
CA LYS A 65 13.29 6.58 12.58
C LYS A 65 14.81 6.46 12.72
N ALA A 66 15.27 5.38 13.34
CA ALA A 66 16.70 5.03 13.46
C ALA A 66 17.43 4.89 12.11
N GLY A 67 16.70 4.78 10.99
CA GLY A 67 17.30 4.72 9.65
C GLY A 67 17.56 6.09 9.00
N SER A 68 17.32 7.19 9.71
CA SER A 68 17.48 8.56 9.16
C SER A 68 18.16 9.47 10.18
N SER A 69 19.12 10.27 9.71
CA SER A 69 19.85 11.27 10.52
C SER A 69 18.97 12.44 10.98
N LEU A 70 17.76 12.55 10.44
CA LEU A 70 16.79 13.58 10.84
C LEU A 70 16.12 13.27 12.18
N TYR A 71 16.15 12.00 12.63
CA TYR A 71 15.64 11.62 13.94
C TYR A 71 16.81 11.43 14.88
N LYS A 72 16.94 12.31 15.87
CA LYS A 72 17.93 12.16 16.94
C LYS A 72 17.47 11.05 17.89
N ASP A 73 18.43 10.32 18.45
CA ASP A 73 18.17 9.38 19.54
C ASP A 73 17.77 10.18 20.80
N GLU A 74 16.47 10.47 20.95
CA GLU A 74 15.86 10.90 22.22
C GLU A 74 15.23 9.71 22.94
#